data_AF-A0AB37H8H5-F1
#
_entry.id   AF-A0AB37H8H5-F1
#
_cell.length_a   1.000
_cell.length_b   1.000
_cell.length_c   1.000
_cell.angle_alpha   90.00
_cell.angle_beta   90.00
_cell.angle_gamma   90.00
#
_symmetry.space_group_name_H-M   'P 1'
#
loop_
_entity.id
_entity.type
_entity.pdbx_description
1 polymer ?
#
loop_
_entity_poly.entity_id
_entity_poly.type
_entity_poly.pdbx_seq_one_letter_code
_entity_poly.pdbx_strand_id
1 'polypeptide(L)' 'MPMTKIMQLNRNDRIVIWQSDNKLIEDEQCATVIQRVIRAGEEDKVIVQLDGTGITTFLTDRDYFDKLPISFKKIEDCED' A
#
# COMPACT_ATOMS: atom_id res chain seq x y z
N MET A 1 -16.24 -2.17 3.84
CA MET A 1 -15.35 -2.20 2.67
C MET A 1 -14.31 -3.30 2.90
N PRO A 2 -13.80 -3.99 1.86
CA PRO A 2 -12.80 -5.04 2.07
C PRO A 2 -11.58 -4.45 2.78
N MET A 3 -11.02 -5.22 3.70
CA MET A 3 -9.91 -4.78 4.56
C MET A 3 -8.75 -5.72 4.26
N THR A 4 -7.96 -5.39 3.24
CA THR A 4 -6.78 -6.18 2.90
C THR A 4 -5.85 -6.20 4.10
N LYS A 5 -5.38 -7.39 4.49
CA LYS A 5 -4.43 -7.54 5.61
C LYS A 5 -3.00 -7.55 5.10
N ILE A 6 -2.05 -7.06 5.89
CA ILE A 6 -0.63 -7.08 5.52
C ILE A 6 -0.11 -8.50 5.25
N MET A 7 -0.75 -9.51 5.84
CA MET A 7 -0.45 -10.92 5.59
C MET A 7 -0.75 -11.38 4.16
N GLN A 8 -1.65 -10.68 3.47
CA GLN A 8 -2.07 -10.98 2.09
C GLN A 8 -1.20 -10.28 1.06
N LEU A 9 -0.29 -9.40 1.51
CA LEU A 9 0.61 -8.64 0.66
C LEU A 9 1.92 -9.39 0.42
N ASN A 10 2.37 -9.35 -0.83
CA ASN A 10 3.66 -9.84 -1.29
C ASN A 10 4.51 -8.68 -1.80
N ARG A 11 5.81 -8.90 -1.89
CA ARG A 11 6.72 -7.95 -2.52
C ARG A 11 6.27 -7.66 -3.96
N ASN A 12 6.31 -6.38 -4.34
CA ASN A 12 5.84 -5.82 -5.61
C ASN A 12 4.32 -5.78 -5.79
N ASP A 13 3.52 -6.16 -4.78
CA ASP A 13 2.09 -5.88 -4.85
C ASP A 13 1.87 -4.36 -4.86
N ARG A 14 0.96 -3.91 -5.75
CA ARG A 14 0.46 -2.54 -5.74
C ARG A 14 -0.72 -2.44 -4.79
N ILE A 15 -0.77 -1.37 -4.03
CA ILE A 15 -1.85 -1.09 -3.09
C ILE A 15 -2.31 0.35 -3.24
N VAL A 16 -3.55 0.61 -2.86
CA VAL A 16 -4.09 1.94 -2.65
C VAL A 16 -4.29 2.15 -1.16
N ILE A 17 -3.81 3.28 -0.64
CA ILE A 17 -3.89 3.65 0.78
C ILE A 17 -4.96 4.73 0.92
N TRP A 18 -5.93 4.47 1.78
CA TRP A 18 -7.06 5.35 2.06
C TRP A 18 -6.93 6.02 3.43
N GLN A 19 -6.27 5.35 4.37
CA GLN A 19 -6.00 5.86 5.71
C GLN A 19 -4.63 5.38 6.17
N SER A 20 -3.83 6.28 6.73
CA SER A 20 -2.59 5.92 7.42
C SER A 20 -2.50 6.66 8.76
N ASP A 21 -2.03 5.97 9.81
CA ASP A 21 -1.87 6.55 11.16
C ASP A 21 -3.15 7.25 11.69
N ASN A 22 -4.30 6.60 11.52
CA ASN A 22 -5.63 7.14 11.86
C ASN A 22 -6.03 8.45 11.16
N LYS A 23 -5.35 8.82 10.07
CA LYS A 23 -5.69 9.97 9.24
C LYS A 23 -6.15 9.51 7.87
N LEU A 24 -7.31 10.02 7.45
CA LEU A 24 -7.78 9.85 6.09
C LEU A 24 -6.83 10.59 5.14
N ILE A 25 -6.52 9.95 4.03
CA ILE A 25 -5.72 10.54 2.97
C ILE A 25 -6.72 11.14 1.97
N GLU A 26 -6.63 12.44 1.73
CA GLU A 26 -7.60 13.16 0.88
C GLU A 26 -7.47 12.79 -0.60
N ASP A 27 -6.24 12.49 -1.05
CA ASP A 27 -5.93 12.02 -2.39
C ASP A 27 -5.63 10.53 -2.41
N GLU A 28 -6.06 9.83 -3.47
CA GLU A 28 -5.77 8.41 -3.66
C GLU A 28 -4.26 8.17 -3.70
N GLN A 29 -3.73 7.54 -2.64
CA GLN A 29 -2.29 7.33 -2.52
C GLN A 29 -1.91 5.89 -2.87
N CYS A 30 -1.41 5.72 -4.09
CA CYS A 30 -0.88 4.43 -4.55
C CYS A 30 0.54 4.17 -4.00
N ALA A 31 0.80 2.91 -3.69
CA ALA A 31 2.12 2.47 -3.25
C ALA A 31 2.45 1.07 -3.72
N THR A 32 3.74 0.75 -3.75
CA THR A 32 4.26 -0.58 -4.07
C THR A 32 4.91 -1.20 -2.84
N VAL A 33 4.56 -2.44 -2.52
CA VAL A 33 5.13 -3.17 -1.38
C VAL A 33 6.59 -3.52 -1.68
N ILE A 34 7.50 -2.99 -0.87
CA ILE A 34 8.94 -3.23 -1.01
C ILE A 34 9.36 -4.44 -0.19
N GLN A 35 8.86 -4.55 1.03
CA GLN A 35 9.27 -5.60 1.97
C GLN A 35 8.20 -5.82 3.03
N ARG A 36 7.99 -7.08 3.41
CA ARG A 36 7.23 -7.43 4.62
C ARG A 36 8.19 -7.65 5.78
N VAL A 37 7.85 -7.10 6.94
CA VAL A 37 8.62 -7.24 8.19
C VAL A 37 7.73 -7.95 9.20
N ILE A 38 8.05 -9.22 9.44
CA ILE A 38 7.36 -10.09 10.40
C ILE A 38 8.35 -10.33 11.53
N ARG A 39 8.00 -9.98 12.76
CA ARG A 39 8.86 -10.15 13.93
C ARG A 39 8.06 -10.68 15.11
N ALA A 40 8.59 -11.72 15.76
CA ALA A 40 7.95 -12.31 16.92
C ALA A 40 7.85 -11.27 18.07
N GLY A 41 6.64 -11.01 18.55
CA GLY A 41 6.38 -10.07 19.64
C GLY A 41 6.28 -8.60 19.23
N GLU A 42 6.40 -8.28 17.94
CA GLU A 42 6.09 -6.96 17.39
C GLU A 42 4.86 -7.03 16.48
N GLU A 43 4.22 -5.88 16.21
CA GLU A 43 3.18 -5.80 15.19
C GLU A 43 3.82 -6.01 13.80
N ASP A 44 3.26 -6.94 13.03
CA ASP A 44 3.64 -7.16 11.64
C ASP A 44 3.46 -5.85 10.87
N LYS A 45 4.38 -5.58 9.94
CA LYS A 45 4.32 -4.38 9.09
C LYS A 45 4.82 -4.66 7.69
N VAL A 46 4.41 -3.81 6.75
CA VAL A 46 4.96 -3.77 5.40
C VAL A 46 5.59 -2.41 5.15
N ILE A 47 6.72 -2.43 4.46
CA ILE A 47 7.36 -1.23 3.91
C ILE A 47 6.82 -1.06 2.51
N VAL A 48 6.25 0.11 2.24
CA VAL A 48 5.70 0.46 0.94
C VAL A 48 6.37 1.72 0.43
N GLN A 49 6.61 1.78 -0.88
CA GLN A 49 7.10 2.97 -1.56
C GLN A 49 5.93 3.67 -2.22
N LEU A 50 5.75 4.94 -1.88
CA LEU A 50 4.70 5.80 -2.42
C LEU A 50 5.04 6.16 -3.87
N ASP A 51 4.08 5.93 -4.76
CA ASP A 51 4.26 6.19 -6.18
C ASP A 51 4.48 7.69 -6.43
N GLY A 52 5.37 8.03 -7.38
CA GLY A 52 5.66 9.41 -7.77
C GLY A 52 6.50 10.24 -6.79
N THR A 53 6.65 9.83 -5.54
CA THR A 53 7.47 10.53 -4.54
C THR A 53 8.76 9.78 -4.19
N GLY A 54 8.78 8.45 -4.37
CA GLY A 54 9.89 7.60 -3.96
C GLY A 54 10.04 7.43 -2.46
N ILE A 55 9.18 8.09 -1.66
CA ILE A 55 9.16 8.03 -0.19
C ILE A 55 8.69 6.66 0.24
N THR A 56 9.36 6.07 1.23
CA THR A 56 8.91 4.83 1.86
C THR A 56 8.20 5.09 3.18
N THR A 57 7.12 4.38 3.43
CA THR A 57 6.41 4.39 4.73
C THR A 57 6.11 2.96 5.20
N PHE A 58 5.69 2.84 6.46
CA PHE A 58 5.26 1.57 7.05
C PHE A 58 3.74 1.53 7.12
N LEU A 59 3.16 0.38 6.78
CA LEU A 59 1.75 0.08 7.02
C LEU A 59 1.61 -1.15 7.91
N THR A 60 0.54 -1.15 8.68
CA THR A 60 0.13 -2.17 9.65
C THR A 60 -1.32 -2.56 9.34
N ASP A 61 -1.84 -3.59 10.03
CA ASP A 61 -3.25 -3.98 9.90
C ASP A 61 -4.25 -2.96 10.47
N ARG A 62 -3.76 -1.84 11.05
CA ARG A 62 -4.57 -0.69 11.50
C ARG A 62 -4.78 0.34 10.40
N ASP A 63 -3.88 0.38 9.42
CA ASP A 63 -3.99 1.24 8.27
C ASP A 63 -5.06 0.69 7.32
N TYR A 64 -5.69 1.57 6.55
CA TYR A 64 -6.75 1.20 5.63
C TYR A 64 -6.24 1.29 4.19
N PHE A 65 -6.11 0.13 3.55
CA PHE A 65 -5.60 -0.01 2.19
C PHE A 65 -6.22 -1.23 1.50
N ASP A 66 -6.16 -1.25 0.18
CA ASP A 66 -6.55 -2.39 -0.64
C ASP A 66 -5.49 -2.77 -1.66
N LYS A 67 -5.41 -4.07 -1.97
CA LYS A 67 -4.54 -4.57 -3.03
C LYS A 67 -5.14 -4.23 -4.39
N LEU A 68 -4.35 -3.57 -5.23
CA LEU A 68 -4.69 -3.31 -6.61
C LEU A 68 -4.39 -4.56 -7.46
N PRO A 69 -5.21 -4.85 -8.49
CA PRO A 69 -4.94 -5.95 -9.41
C PRO A 69 -3.62 -5.70 -10.15
N ILE A 70 -2.90 -6.76 -10.53
CA ILE A 70 -1.62 -6.66 -11.23
C ILE A 70 -1.76 -5.93 -12.59
N SER A 71 -2.96 -6.00 -13.19
CA SER A 71 -3.35 -5.27 -14.40
C SER A 71 -3.61 -3.77 -14.19
N PHE A 72 -3.54 -3.27 -12.95
CA PHE A 72 -3.43 -1.85 -12.65
C PHE A 72 -2.01 -1.39 -13.03
N LYS A 73 -1.67 -1.48 -14.33
CA LYS A 73 -0.68 -0.58 -14.92
C LYS A 73 -1.33 0.79 -14.89
N LYS A 74 -0.59 1.80 -14.41
CA LYS A 74 -0.95 3.20 -14.59
C LYS A 74 -1.27 3.35 -16.08
N ILE A 75 -2.54 3.56 -16.41
CA ILE A 75 -2.95 3.84 -17.77
C ILE A 75 -2.36 5.23 -18.05
N GLU A 76 -1.18 5.26 -18.65
CA GLU A 76 -0.73 6.37 -19.49
C GLU A 76 -1.56 6.34 -20.77
N ASP A 77 -2.86 6.60 -20.68
CA ASP A 77 -3.71 6.96 -21.82
C ASP A 77 -4.54 8.17 -21.39
N CYS A 78 -3.87 9.32 -21.40
CA CYS A 78 -4.49 10.60 -21.69
C CYS A 78 -3.51 11.32 -22.61
N GLU A 79 -3.44 10.91 -23.88
CA GLU A 79 -3.09 11.76 -25.03
C GLU A 79 -3.18 10.90 -26.32
N ASP A 80 -4.35 10.94 -26.98
CA ASP A 80 -4.51 11.45 -28.36
C ASP A 80 -5.99 11.82 -28.61
#